data_AF-A0A160NXN6-F1
#
_entry.id   AF-A0A160NXN6-F1
#
_cell.length_a   1.000
_cell.length_b   1.000
_cell.length_c   1.000
_cell.angle_alpha   90.00
_cell.angle_beta   90.00
_cell.angle_gamma   90.00
#
_symmetry.space_group_name_H-M   'P 1'
#
loop_
_entity.id
_entity.type
_entity.pdbx_description
1 polymer ?
#
loop_
_entity_poly.entity_id
_entity_poly.type
_entity_poly.pdbx_seq_one_letter_code
_entity_poly.pdbx_strand_id
1 'polypeptide(L)'
;MASAVVLLAACSGGGGERKASQEPASIAALETCRKVFGTANVQAVVKGLGGDFRARDRPQDDMKRRLLAEARNWDPNTDDPRHAVYRPCHMEGVGEGQGRDVGASVRWSISSLDMAAEDKRGTRWHEKADGLYVSLRPNINGYPVIMKCSIPGTRPDQASLLPLEVAVSNKGLGGEDSALSGQMVSALARYMRDLLECGEKVTVPDGIFP
;
A
#
# COMPACT_ATOMS: atom_id res chain seq x y z
N MET A 1 -30.24 39.87 -54.96
CA MET A 1 -29.71 40.03 -53.59
C MET A 1 -29.66 38.65 -52.98
N ALA A 2 -28.45 38.10 -52.81
CA ALA A 2 -28.23 36.80 -52.20
C ALA A 2 -27.99 36.99 -50.70
N SER A 3 -28.69 36.25 -49.85
CA SER A 3 -28.42 36.18 -48.41
C SER A 3 -28.12 34.74 -48.06
N ALA A 4 -26.85 34.47 -47.84
CA ALA A 4 -26.34 33.25 -47.25
C ALA A 4 -26.52 33.35 -45.72
N VAL A 5 -27.25 32.41 -45.12
CA VAL A 5 -27.31 32.26 -43.67
C VAL A 5 -26.37 31.12 -43.29
N VAL A 6 -25.26 31.48 -42.65
CA VAL A 6 -24.32 30.57 -42.00
C VAL A 6 -24.90 30.19 -40.65
N LEU A 7 -25.33 28.94 -40.48
CA LEU A 7 -25.68 28.39 -39.17
C LEU A 7 -24.41 27.85 -38.50
N LEU A 8 -23.98 28.56 -37.46
CA LEU A 8 -22.92 28.17 -36.54
C LEU A 8 -23.32 26.87 -35.82
N ALA A 9 -22.50 25.83 -35.96
CA ALA A 9 -22.58 24.62 -35.16
C ALA A 9 -22.19 24.95 -33.70
N ALA A 10 -23.19 25.06 -32.83
CA ALA A 10 -23.00 25.04 -31.40
C ALA A 10 -22.82 23.58 -30.94
N CYS A 11 -21.57 23.16 -30.70
CA CYS A 11 -21.26 21.90 -30.01
C CYS A 11 -21.63 22.04 -28.53
N SER A 12 -22.91 21.88 -28.21
CA SER A 12 -23.39 21.59 -26.86
C SER A 12 -23.65 20.10 -26.78
N GLY A 13 -22.75 19.37 -26.09
CA GLY A 13 -22.75 17.92 -26.12
C GLY A 13 -22.06 17.32 -24.92
N GLY A 14 -22.69 17.48 -23.75
CA GLY A 14 -22.65 16.53 -22.66
C GLY A 14 -21.28 16.30 -22.03
N GLY A 15 -20.92 17.15 -21.08
CA GLY A 15 -19.94 16.82 -20.06
C GLY A 15 -20.35 15.53 -19.38
N GLY A 16 -19.70 14.43 -19.77
CA GLY A 16 -19.79 13.16 -19.08
C GLY A 16 -19.15 13.31 -17.72
N GLU A 17 -19.95 13.73 -16.74
CA GLU A 17 -19.72 13.38 -15.35
C GLU A 17 -19.59 11.87 -15.31
N ARG A 18 -18.35 11.36 -15.31
CA ARG A 18 -18.06 10.04 -14.79
C ARG A 18 -18.53 10.08 -13.34
N LYS A 19 -19.79 9.72 -13.11
CA LYS A 19 -20.23 9.20 -11.83
C LYS A 19 -19.30 8.03 -11.55
N ALA A 20 -18.29 8.27 -10.74
CA ALA A 20 -17.59 7.21 -10.04
C ALA A 20 -18.71 6.40 -9.38
N SER A 21 -18.92 5.19 -9.87
CA SER A 21 -19.94 4.28 -9.37
C SER A 21 -19.77 4.22 -7.86
N GLN A 22 -20.71 4.83 -7.14
CA GLN A 22 -20.89 4.67 -5.71
C GLN A 22 -21.42 3.25 -5.50
N GLU A 23 -20.60 2.24 -5.77
CA GLU A 23 -20.88 0.94 -5.19
C GLU A 23 -20.54 1.02 -3.70
N PRO A 24 -21.45 0.59 -2.82
CA PRO A 24 -21.12 0.41 -1.41
C PRO A 24 -19.90 -0.52 -1.30
N ALA A 25 -19.15 -0.42 -0.19
CA ALA A 25 -18.09 -1.38 0.12
C ALA A 25 -18.59 -2.79 -0.21
N SER A 26 -17.98 -3.46 -1.19
CA SER A 26 -18.37 -4.84 -1.44
C SER A 26 -17.97 -5.62 -0.18
N ILE A 27 -18.87 -6.45 0.33
CA ILE A 27 -18.59 -7.30 1.49
C ILE A 27 -17.26 -8.06 1.28
N ALA A 28 -16.98 -8.45 0.03
CA ALA A 28 -15.73 -9.04 -0.41
C ALA A 28 -14.50 -8.14 -0.16
N ALA A 29 -14.54 -6.86 -0.55
CA ALA A 29 -13.42 -5.94 -0.32
C ALA A 29 -13.15 -5.73 1.17
N LEU A 30 -14.20 -5.68 2.00
CA LEU A 30 -14.05 -5.59 3.44
C LEU A 30 -13.41 -6.85 4.05
N GLU A 31 -13.79 -8.04 3.55
CA GLU A 31 -13.13 -9.30 3.93
C GLU A 31 -11.65 -9.35 3.51
N THR A 32 -11.32 -8.86 2.32
CA THR A 32 -9.91 -8.72 1.90
C THR A 32 -9.16 -7.80 2.85
N CYS A 33 -9.73 -6.64 3.20
CA CYS A 33 -9.15 -5.74 4.18
C CYS A 33 -8.95 -6.40 5.56
N ARG A 34 -9.87 -7.28 6.00
CA ARG A 34 -9.74 -8.03 7.27
C ARG A 34 -8.58 -9.01 7.24
N LYS A 35 -8.31 -9.65 6.10
CA LYS A 35 -7.13 -10.50 5.91
C LYS A 35 -5.83 -9.69 5.94
N VAL A 36 -5.83 -8.52 5.28
CA VAL A 36 -4.66 -7.66 5.14
C VAL A 36 -4.29 -6.95 6.44
N PHE A 37 -5.25 -6.32 7.12
CA PHE A 37 -5.00 -5.52 8.31
C PHE A 37 -5.34 -6.23 9.63
N GLY A 38 -6.02 -7.38 9.57
CA GLY A 38 -6.58 -8.03 10.75
C GLY A 38 -7.97 -7.50 11.10
N THR A 39 -8.85 -8.39 11.56
CA THR A 39 -10.27 -8.08 11.83
C THR A 39 -10.46 -6.96 12.86
N ALA A 40 -9.70 -6.98 13.97
CA ALA A 40 -9.80 -5.98 15.02
C ALA A 40 -9.42 -4.58 14.53
N ASN A 41 -8.36 -4.48 13.73
CA ASN A 41 -7.92 -3.21 13.17
C ASN A 41 -8.93 -2.66 12.15
N VAL A 42 -9.48 -3.51 11.29
CA VAL A 42 -10.54 -3.10 10.36
C VAL A 42 -11.77 -2.61 11.12
N GLN A 43 -12.16 -3.27 12.22
CA GLN A 43 -13.28 -2.81 13.03
C GLN A 43 -13.02 -1.42 13.65
N ALA A 44 -11.79 -1.17 14.13
CA ALA A 44 -11.39 0.14 14.64
C ALA A 44 -11.44 1.21 13.54
N VAL A 45 -10.94 0.90 12.33
CA VAL A 45 -11.01 1.80 11.18
C VAL A 45 -12.46 2.10 10.82
N VAL A 46 -13.31 1.09 10.64
CA VAL A 46 -14.74 1.27 10.29
C VAL A 46 -15.46 2.15 11.33
N LYS A 47 -15.20 1.95 12.62
CA LYS A 47 -15.78 2.80 13.68
C LYS A 47 -15.37 4.26 13.50
N GLY A 48 -14.13 4.52 13.11
CA GLY A 48 -13.65 5.88 12.86
C GLY A 48 -14.05 6.44 11.50
N LEU A 49 -14.33 5.63 10.48
CA LEU A 49 -14.81 6.10 9.18
C LEU A 49 -16.26 6.59 9.19
N GLY A 50 -17.05 6.19 10.20
CA GLY A 50 -18.48 6.54 10.30
C GLY A 50 -19.40 5.54 9.58
N GLY A 51 -20.70 5.88 9.52
CA GLY A 51 -21.74 4.99 8.97
C GLY A 51 -21.65 4.76 7.46
N ASP A 52 -21.15 5.75 6.72
CA ASP A 52 -20.98 5.69 5.27
C ASP A 52 -19.50 5.58 4.91
N PHE A 53 -19.04 4.36 4.64
CA PHE A 53 -17.68 4.10 4.19
C PHE A 53 -17.65 3.18 2.96
N ARG A 54 -16.53 3.22 2.23
CA ARG A 54 -16.26 2.38 1.07
C ARG A 54 -14.96 1.64 1.28
N ALA A 55 -14.98 0.33 1.09
CA ALA A 55 -13.80 -0.50 0.97
C ALA A 55 -13.57 -0.86 -0.50
N ARG A 56 -12.31 -0.82 -0.92
CA ARG A 56 -11.84 -1.22 -2.24
C ARG A 56 -10.68 -2.19 -2.06
N ASP A 57 -10.65 -3.24 -2.85
CA ASP A 57 -9.54 -4.16 -2.94
C ASP A 57 -9.09 -4.38 -4.39
N ARG A 58 -7.99 -5.09 -4.52
CA ARG A 58 -7.53 -5.64 -5.80
C ARG A 58 -7.38 -7.15 -5.65
N PRO A 59 -7.57 -7.94 -6.73
CA PRO A 59 -7.36 -9.37 -6.69
C PRO A 59 -5.96 -9.72 -6.18
N GLN A 60 -5.90 -10.41 -5.04
CA GLN A 60 -4.64 -10.73 -4.35
C GLN A 60 -3.76 -11.67 -5.18
N ASP A 61 -4.36 -12.57 -5.96
CA ASP A 61 -3.63 -13.54 -6.77
C ASP A 61 -2.87 -12.88 -7.93
N ASP A 62 -3.43 -11.85 -8.57
CA ASP A 62 -2.73 -11.09 -9.61
C ASP A 62 -1.55 -10.32 -8.99
N MET A 63 -1.77 -9.69 -7.85
CA MET A 63 -0.71 -9.00 -7.10
C MET A 63 0.42 -9.97 -6.69
N LYS A 64 0.09 -11.11 -6.07
CA LYS A 64 1.06 -12.16 -5.70
C LYS A 64 1.86 -12.59 -6.91
N ARG A 65 1.20 -12.94 -8.02
CA ARG A 65 1.87 -13.38 -9.25
C ARG A 65 2.85 -12.32 -9.77
N ARG A 66 2.44 -11.05 -9.80
CA ARG A 66 3.29 -9.97 -10.31
C ARG A 66 4.49 -9.69 -9.42
N LEU A 67 4.29 -9.60 -8.10
CA LEU A 67 5.38 -9.42 -7.13
C LEU A 67 6.41 -10.56 -7.23
N LEU A 68 5.95 -11.80 -7.36
CA LEU A 68 6.83 -12.96 -7.56
C LEU A 68 7.60 -12.88 -8.88
N ALA A 69 6.95 -12.45 -9.97
CA ALA A 69 7.60 -12.28 -11.26
C ALA A 69 8.63 -11.15 -11.24
N GLU A 70 8.33 -10.03 -10.56
CA GLU A 70 9.27 -8.92 -10.37
C GLU A 70 10.54 -9.40 -9.67
N ALA A 71 10.42 -10.11 -8.53
CA ALA A 71 11.59 -10.60 -7.80
C ALA A 71 12.42 -11.64 -8.59
N ARG A 72 11.76 -12.51 -9.36
CA ARG A 72 12.42 -13.54 -10.18
C ARG A 72 13.16 -12.99 -11.39
N ASN A 73 12.67 -11.89 -11.95
CA ASN A 73 13.27 -11.25 -13.12
C ASN A 73 14.14 -10.05 -12.78
N TRP A 74 14.30 -9.74 -11.49
CA TRP A 74 15.08 -8.60 -11.04
C TRP A 74 16.58 -8.80 -11.30
N ASP A 75 17.21 -7.76 -11.85
CA ASP A 75 18.66 -7.65 -12.06
C ASP A 75 19.12 -6.30 -11.52
N PRO A 76 20.06 -6.26 -10.55
CA PRO A 76 20.53 -5.02 -9.94
C PRO A 76 21.18 -4.04 -10.94
N ASN A 77 21.65 -4.52 -12.09
CA ASN A 77 22.32 -3.68 -13.09
C ASN A 77 21.34 -2.96 -14.03
N THR A 78 20.10 -3.43 -14.10
CA THR A 78 19.07 -2.87 -15.00
C THR A 78 17.80 -2.47 -14.26
N ASP A 79 17.86 -2.40 -12.93
CA ASP A 79 16.70 -2.16 -12.08
C ASP A 79 16.09 -0.76 -12.30
N ASP A 80 14.77 -0.69 -12.46
CA ASP A 80 14.04 0.58 -12.53
C ASP A 80 13.54 0.94 -11.12
N PRO A 81 14.02 2.03 -10.50
CA PRO A 81 13.61 2.39 -9.14
C PRO A 81 12.13 2.74 -9.02
N ARG A 82 11.36 2.83 -10.12
CA ARG A 82 9.91 3.06 -10.10
C ARG A 82 9.11 1.77 -9.92
N HIS A 83 9.57 0.87 -9.04
CA HIS A 83 8.89 -0.38 -8.71
C HIS A 83 7.38 -0.20 -8.57
N ALA A 84 6.61 -1.14 -9.11
CA ALA A 84 5.16 -1.09 -9.08
C ALA A 84 4.63 -1.08 -7.64
N VAL A 85 3.64 -0.22 -7.38
CA VAL A 85 2.98 -0.13 -6.07
C VAL A 85 1.63 -0.81 -6.13
N TYR A 86 1.46 -1.84 -5.32
CA TYR A 86 0.22 -2.57 -5.17
C TYR A 86 -0.55 -2.08 -3.93
N ARG A 87 -1.88 -2.05 -4.04
CA ARG A 87 -2.77 -1.58 -2.96
C ARG A 87 -3.81 -2.66 -2.63
N PRO A 88 -3.47 -3.61 -1.73
CA PRO A 88 -4.32 -4.76 -1.48
C PRO A 88 -5.62 -4.41 -0.74
N CYS A 89 -5.63 -3.31 0.03
CA CYS A 89 -6.80 -2.81 0.74
C CYS A 89 -6.78 -1.27 0.77
N HIS A 90 -7.95 -0.67 0.59
CA HIS A 90 -8.17 0.76 0.75
C HIS A 90 -9.57 0.99 1.34
N MET A 91 -9.69 1.83 2.37
CA MET A 91 -10.95 2.18 2.99
C MET A 91 -11.06 3.70 3.12
N GLU A 92 -12.16 4.28 2.64
CA GLU A 92 -12.42 5.71 2.70
C GLU A 92 -13.82 5.98 3.27
N GLY A 93 -14.00 7.11 3.95
CA GLY A 93 -15.26 7.50 4.55
C GLY A 93 -15.25 8.93 5.05
N VAL A 94 -16.31 9.31 5.77
CA VAL A 94 -16.43 10.63 6.40
C VAL A 94 -16.75 10.44 7.88
N GLY A 95 -15.76 10.72 8.73
CA GLY A 95 -15.91 10.69 10.18
C GLY A 95 -15.84 12.11 10.72
N GLU A 96 -16.81 12.49 11.56
CA GLU A 96 -16.88 13.82 12.20
C GLU A 96 -16.82 14.99 11.19
N GLY A 97 -17.42 14.79 10.01
CA GLY A 97 -17.45 15.80 8.94
C GLY A 97 -16.14 15.97 8.16
N GLN A 98 -15.13 15.13 8.40
CA GLN A 98 -13.86 15.15 7.68
C GLN A 98 -13.67 13.88 6.86
N GLY A 99 -13.11 14.03 5.66
CA GLY A 99 -12.71 12.89 4.82
C GLY A 99 -11.59 12.10 5.50
N ARG A 100 -11.76 10.78 5.55
CA ARG A 100 -10.82 9.84 6.16
C ARG A 100 -10.45 8.76 5.17
N ASP A 101 -9.19 8.36 5.19
CA ASP A 101 -8.62 7.41 4.24
C ASP A 101 -7.57 6.51 4.89
N VAL A 102 -7.67 5.20 4.66
CA VAL A 102 -6.74 4.19 5.11
C VAL A 102 -6.36 3.29 3.96
N GLY A 103 -5.07 3.20 3.66
CA GLY A 103 -4.58 2.45 2.51
C GLY A 103 -3.37 1.58 2.86
N ALA A 104 -3.35 0.36 2.32
CA ALA A 104 -2.16 -0.48 2.30
C ALA A 104 -1.39 -0.23 1.00
N SER A 105 -0.07 -0.17 1.09
CA SER A 105 0.82 -0.18 -0.06
C SER A 105 1.87 -1.27 0.08
N VAL A 106 2.16 -1.97 -1.01
CA VAL A 106 3.17 -3.02 -1.08
C VAL A 106 3.97 -2.86 -2.37
N ARG A 107 5.29 -3.01 -2.27
CA ARG A 107 6.21 -3.04 -3.42
C ARG A 107 7.53 -3.70 -3.02
N TRP A 108 8.40 -3.93 -3.98
CA TRP A 108 9.82 -4.11 -3.71
C TRP A 108 10.47 -2.76 -3.36
N SER A 109 11.35 -2.72 -2.36
CA SER A 109 11.95 -1.47 -1.91
C SER A 109 13.02 -0.97 -2.87
N ILE A 110 13.14 0.35 -2.93
CA ILE A 110 14.24 1.04 -3.61
C ILE A 110 15.51 1.06 -2.73
N SER A 111 15.35 0.86 -1.41
CA SER A 111 16.44 0.82 -0.44
C SER A 111 16.81 -0.62 -0.15
N SER A 112 18.09 -0.97 -0.28
CA SER A 112 18.60 -2.25 0.24
C SER A 112 18.62 -2.24 1.77
N LEU A 113 18.76 -3.43 2.37
CA LEU A 113 18.92 -3.55 3.83
C LEU A 113 20.19 -2.86 4.32
N ASP A 114 21.30 -2.96 3.58
CA ASP A 114 22.55 -2.24 3.92
C ASP A 114 22.36 -0.72 3.86
N MET A 115 21.57 -0.23 2.89
CA MET A 115 21.23 1.19 2.83
C MET A 115 20.42 1.63 4.04
N ALA A 116 19.51 0.80 4.54
CA ALA A 116 18.76 1.11 5.74
C ALA A 116 19.63 1.04 7.00
N ALA A 117 20.48 0.02 7.12
CA ALA A 117 21.38 -0.13 8.26
C ALA A 117 22.39 1.03 8.39
N GLU A 118 22.84 1.58 7.26
CA GLU A 118 23.79 2.69 7.20
C GLU A 118 23.14 4.07 7.06
N ASP A 119 21.81 4.19 7.18
CA ASP A 119 21.05 5.44 6.98
C ASP A 119 21.38 6.16 5.65
N LYS A 120 21.69 5.38 4.61
CA LYS A 120 22.01 5.90 3.27
C LYS A 120 20.73 6.49 2.62
N ARG A 121 20.92 7.47 1.72
CA ARG A 121 19.85 8.20 1.00
C ARG A 121 18.98 9.13 1.85
N GLY A 122 19.45 9.54 3.04
CA GLY A 122 18.79 10.56 3.85
C GLY A 122 17.46 10.13 4.49
N THR A 123 17.09 8.86 4.34
CA THR A 123 15.99 8.24 5.09
C THR A 123 16.59 7.63 6.33
N ARG A 124 16.13 8.08 7.50
CA ARG A 124 16.52 7.45 8.77
C ARG A 124 15.68 6.20 8.97
N TRP A 125 16.35 5.07 9.08
CA TRP A 125 15.75 3.78 9.33
C TRP A 125 16.04 3.34 10.76
N HIS A 126 15.10 2.61 11.34
CA HIS A 126 15.21 2.06 12.68
C HIS A 126 15.00 0.56 12.57
N GLU A 127 16.02 -0.21 12.92
CA GLU A 127 15.88 -1.66 13.04
C GLU A 127 14.94 -2.00 14.20
N LYS A 128 13.96 -2.85 13.93
CA LYS A 128 13.00 -3.34 14.94
C LYS A 128 13.13 -4.84 15.18
N ALA A 129 13.68 -5.56 14.23
CA ALA A 129 14.09 -6.95 14.30
C ALA A 129 15.14 -7.22 13.22
N ASP A 130 15.87 -8.33 13.33
CA ASP A 130 16.86 -8.72 12.31
C ASP A 130 16.24 -8.74 10.91
N GLY A 131 16.78 -7.91 10.02
CA GLY A 131 16.28 -7.75 8.65
C GLY A 131 14.93 -7.05 8.53
N LEU A 132 14.49 -6.28 9.53
CA LEU A 132 13.27 -5.48 9.51
C LEU A 132 13.55 -4.05 9.99
N TYR A 133 13.32 -3.10 9.10
CA TYR A 133 13.60 -1.68 9.32
C TYR A 133 12.37 -0.82 9.08
N VAL A 134 12.27 0.25 9.84
CA VAL A 134 11.15 1.20 9.79
C VAL A 134 11.67 2.59 9.56
N SER A 135 11.08 3.32 8.62
CA SER A 135 11.29 4.76 8.58
C SER A 135 10.28 5.46 9.46
N LEU A 136 10.76 6.35 10.34
CA LEU A 136 9.92 7.28 11.10
C LEU A 136 9.65 8.59 10.32
N ARG A 137 9.87 8.58 9.00
CA ARG A 137 9.43 9.64 8.10
C ARG A 137 8.42 9.05 7.12
N PRO A 138 7.20 9.60 7.06
CA PRO A 138 6.23 9.12 6.09
C PRO A 138 6.68 9.48 4.68
N ASN A 139 6.41 8.59 3.74
CA ASN A 139 6.41 8.90 2.31
C ASN A 139 4.97 9.06 1.81
N ILE A 140 4.79 9.19 0.49
CA ILE A 140 3.47 9.29 -0.16
C ILE A 140 2.51 8.14 0.24
N ASN A 141 3.03 6.98 0.62
CA ASN A 141 2.29 5.78 0.99
C ASN A 141 2.16 5.57 2.51
N GLY A 142 2.61 6.53 3.33
CA GLY A 142 2.66 6.42 4.80
C GLY A 142 4.06 6.05 5.31
N TYR A 143 4.14 5.45 6.50
CA TYR A 143 5.42 5.07 7.11
C TYR A 143 5.90 3.71 6.59
N PRO A 144 6.99 3.66 5.80
CA PRO A 144 7.43 2.42 5.18
C PRO A 144 8.17 1.52 6.17
N VAL A 145 7.92 0.23 6.03
CA VAL A 145 8.66 -0.86 6.66
C VAL A 145 9.28 -1.67 5.53
N ILE A 146 10.59 -1.87 5.59
CA ILE A 146 11.29 -2.79 4.69
C ILE A 146 11.70 -4.03 5.47
N MET A 147 11.61 -5.19 4.83
CA MET A 147 11.96 -6.45 5.44
C MET A 147 12.57 -7.42 4.44
N LYS A 148 13.51 -8.23 4.91
CA LYS A 148 14.12 -9.29 4.13
C LYS A 148 13.07 -10.29 3.66
N CYS A 149 12.95 -10.52 2.35
CA CYS A 149 12.04 -11.51 1.79
C CYS A 149 12.67 -12.18 0.56
N SER A 150 13.22 -13.37 0.77
CA SER A 150 13.72 -14.24 -0.31
C SER A 150 12.58 -14.96 -0.99
N ILE A 151 12.48 -14.81 -2.30
CA ILE A 151 11.52 -15.57 -3.11
C ILE A 151 12.22 -16.83 -3.68
N PRO A 152 11.60 -18.02 -3.58
CA PRO A 152 12.18 -19.22 -4.20
C PRO A 152 12.44 -19.05 -5.70
N GLY A 153 13.66 -19.42 -6.11
CA GLY A 153 14.12 -19.32 -7.50
C GLY A 153 14.71 -17.95 -7.88
N THR A 154 14.89 -17.03 -6.93
CA THR A 154 15.63 -15.78 -7.16
C THR A 154 17.13 -15.94 -6.89
N ARG A 155 17.90 -14.88 -7.18
CA ARG A 155 19.32 -14.80 -6.87
C ARG A 155 19.55 -14.78 -5.34
N PRO A 156 20.71 -15.27 -4.85
CA PRO A 156 21.01 -15.30 -3.41
C PRO A 156 21.02 -13.93 -2.71
N ASP A 157 21.29 -12.86 -3.46
CA ASP A 157 21.39 -11.48 -3.00
C ASP A 157 20.06 -10.71 -3.06
N GLN A 158 19.02 -11.27 -3.67
CA GLN A 158 17.75 -10.58 -3.93
C GLN A 158 17.12 -10.03 -2.66
N ALA A 159 17.04 -10.81 -1.58
CA ALA A 159 16.34 -10.37 -0.38
C ALA A 159 17.03 -9.21 0.36
N SER A 160 18.34 -9.08 0.19
CA SER A 160 19.12 -8.00 0.82
C SER A 160 19.12 -6.73 -0.04
N LEU A 161 19.18 -6.89 -1.37
CA LEU A 161 19.25 -5.77 -2.31
C LEU A 161 17.87 -5.26 -2.75
N LEU A 162 16.87 -6.13 -2.73
CA LEU A 162 15.48 -5.87 -3.09
C LEU A 162 14.55 -6.39 -1.97
N PRO A 163 14.59 -5.79 -0.76
CA PRO A 163 13.71 -6.20 0.33
C PRO A 163 12.25 -5.84 0.03
N LEU A 164 11.32 -6.54 0.67
CA LEU A 164 9.90 -6.23 0.57
C LEU A 164 9.59 -4.95 1.36
N GLU A 165 8.90 -4.00 0.74
CA GLU A 165 8.42 -2.77 1.38
C GLU A 165 6.90 -2.82 1.53
N VAL A 166 6.44 -2.51 2.74
CA VAL A 166 5.02 -2.30 3.04
C VAL A 166 4.83 -0.97 3.74
N ALA A 167 3.70 -0.33 3.52
CA ALA A 167 3.35 0.91 4.20
C ALA A 167 1.84 0.98 4.41
N VAL A 168 1.45 1.70 5.47
CA VAL A 168 0.06 2.05 5.74
C VAL A 168 -0.07 3.56 5.78
N SER A 169 -0.93 4.11 4.94
CA SER A 169 -1.39 5.49 5.04
C SER A 169 -2.65 5.52 5.89
N ASN A 170 -2.72 6.48 6.81
CA ASN A 170 -3.87 6.68 7.68
C ASN A 170 -4.12 8.18 7.86
N LYS A 171 -5.04 8.71 7.05
CA LYS A 171 -5.43 10.11 7.04
C LYS A 171 -6.75 10.28 7.78
N GLY A 172 -6.72 11.06 8.85
CA GLY A 172 -7.92 11.50 9.56
C GLY A 172 -8.46 10.57 10.65
N LEU A 173 -7.78 9.46 11.01
CA LEU A 173 -8.17 8.60 12.15
C LEU A 173 -7.21 8.66 13.35
N GLY A 174 -6.39 9.70 13.46
CA GLY A 174 -5.43 9.85 14.57
C GLY A 174 -3.96 9.82 14.18
N GLY A 175 -3.63 10.02 12.90
CA GLY A 175 -2.25 10.18 12.42
C GLY A 175 -1.64 8.89 11.84
N GLU A 176 -0.70 9.08 10.91
CA GLU A 176 -0.05 7.99 10.19
C GLU A 176 0.88 7.15 11.08
N ASP A 177 1.32 7.68 12.23
CA ASP A 177 2.20 7.03 13.23
C ASP A 177 1.45 6.54 14.49
N SER A 178 0.12 6.55 14.47
CA SER A 178 -0.67 6.07 15.61
C SER A 178 -0.42 4.58 15.92
N ALA A 179 -0.73 4.18 17.16
CA ALA A 179 -0.70 2.77 17.57
C ALA A 179 -1.51 1.87 16.61
N LEU A 180 -2.65 2.36 16.11
CA LEU A 180 -3.47 1.65 15.11
C LEU A 180 -2.70 1.48 13.79
N SER A 181 -2.04 2.52 13.28
CA SER A 181 -1.19 2.43 12.09
C SER A 181 -0.04 1.45 12.29
N GLY A 182 0.60 1.46 13.46
CA GLY A 182 1.64 0.50 13.85
C GLY A 182 1.14 -0.94 13.85
N GLN A 183 -0.06 -1.20 14.36
CA GLN A 183 -0.70 -2.52 14.34
C GLN A 183 -1.08 -2.94 12.92
N MET A 184 -1.65 -2.04 12.12
CA MET A 184 -2.04 -2.31 10.73
C MET A 184 -0.83 -2.64 9.84
N VAL A 185 0.27 -1.90 9.97
CA VAL A 185 1.48 -2.19 9.18
C VAL A 185 2.15 -3.49 9.61
N SER A 186 2.07 -3.84 10.90
CA SER A 186 2.54 -5.14 11.40
C SER A 186 1.73 -6.31 10.81
N ALA A 187 0.40 -6.16 10.78
CA ALA A 187 -0.49 -7.15 10.17
C ALA A 187 -0.23 -7.28 8.66
N LEU A 188 -0.11 -6.16 7.95
CA LEU A 188 0.21 -6.13 6.52
C LEU A 188 1.56 -6.81 6.22
N ALA A 189 2.59 -6.53 7.03
CA ALA A 189 3.89 -7.15 6.89
C ALA A 189 3.82 -8.67 7.01
N ARG A 190 3.15 -9.20 8.04
CA ARG A 190 2.96 -10.65 8.20
C ARG A 190 2.17 -11.25 7.04
N TYR A 191 1.03 -10.64 6.71
CA TYR A 191 0.16 -11.10 5.63
C TYR A 191 0.93 -11.21 4.30
N MET A 192 1.71 -10.18 3.94
CA MET A 192 2.45 -10.20 2.68
C MET A 192 3.60 -11.20 2.68
N ARG A 193 4.27 -11.40 3.82
CA ARG A 193 5.31 -12.43 3.93
C ARG A 193 4.76 -13.83 3.73
N ASP A 194 3.62 -14.11 4.36
CA ASP A 194 2.93 -15.39 4.22
C ASP A 194 2.39 -15.58 2.81
N LEU A 195 1.79 -14.52 2.23
CA LEU A 195 1.25 -14.56 0.86
C LEU A 195 2.35 -14.83 -0.18
N LEU A 196 3.51 -14.19 -0.04
CA LEU A 196 4.65 -14.36 -0.94
C LEU A 196 5.54 -15.55 -0.60
N GLU A 197 5.27 -16.24 0.50
CA GLU A 197 6.06 -17.39 0.99
C GLU A 197 7.55 -17.01 1.14
N CYS A 198 7.82 -15.86 1.76
CA CYS A 198 9.20 -15.40 2.00
C CYS A 198 10.01 -16.46 2.75
N GLY A 199 11.22 -16.77 2.29
CA GLY A 199 12.04 -17.85 2.83
C GLY A 199 12.50 -17.65 4.28
N GLU A 200 12.63 -16.40 4.73
CA GLU A 200 13.07 -16.09 6.09
C GLU A 200 11.94 -16.16 7.11
N LYS A 201 12.29 -16.42 8.37
CA LYS A 201 11.41 -16.22 9.51
C LYS A 201 11.76 -14.92 10.23
N VAL A 202 11.42 -13.79 9.62
CA VAL A 202 11.58 -12.48 10.26
C VAL A 202 10.47 -12.31 11.29
N THR A 203 10.83 -12.05 12.55
CA THR A 203 9.88 -11.72 13.61
C THR A 203 9.38 -10.30 13.38
N VAL A 204 8.09 -10.16 13.05
CA VAL A 204 7.42 -8.87 12.93
C VAL A 204 6.82 -8.51 14.31
N PRO A 205 7.27 -7.45 15.00
CA PRO A 205 6.68 -7.03 16.28
C PRO A 205 5.23 -6.58 16.15
N ASP A 206 4.45 -6.68 17.22
CA ASP A 206 3.14 -6.03 17.29
C ASP A 206 3.33 -4.55 17.58
N GLY A 207 2.86 -3.68 16.68
CA GLY A 207 3.03 -2.23 16.86
C GLY A 207 4.47 -1.80 16.55
N ILE A 208 4.75 -1.62 15.26
CA ILE A 208 6.11 -1.35 14.77
C ILE A 208 6.54 0.12 14.98
N PHE A 209 5.58 1.03 15.11
CA PHE A 209 5.83 2.42 15.46
C PHE A 209 5.97 2.59 16.99
N PRO A 210 6.82 3.53 17.44
CA PRO A 210 6.99 3.83 18.86
C PRO A 210 5.71 4.31 19.55
#